data_AF-A0AAV5JHH7-F1
#
_entry.id   AF-A0AAV5JHH7-F1
#
_cell.length_a   1.000
_cell.length_b   1.000
_cell.length_c   1.000
_cell.angle_alpha   90.00
_cell.angle_beta   90.00
_cell.angle_gamma   90.00
#
_symmetry.space_group_name_H-M   'P 1'
#
loop_
_entity.id
_entity.type
_entity.pdbx_description
1 polymer ?
#
loop_
_entity_poly.entity_id
_entity_poly.type
_entity_poly.pdbx_seq_one_letter_code
_entity_poly.pdbx_strand_id
1 'polypeptide(L)'
;MALSCNKYGSNVVEKCLMESGEQNAAQIIMELLNNQTASMLLLDPFGNYVIQSALKVSKGDVHVALLNLVWKNSPMMRSNIYGKKVLAWFEKKKFLHPDMHCKNVRRYPHEDFLQQ
;
A
#
# COMPACT_ATOMS: atom_id res chain seq x y z
N MET A 1 -7.57 4.96 13.34
CA MET A 1 -7.38 5.73 12.07
C MET A 1 -7.48 7.25 12.21
N ALA A 2 -7.68 7.86 13.39
CA ALA A 2 -7.75 9.32 13.50
C ALA A 2 -6.43 10.05 13.14
N LEU A 3 -5.28 9.37 13.28
CA LEU A 3 -3.97 9.94 12.92
C LEU A 3 -3.71 9.92 11.41
N SER A 4 -4.01 8.81 10.73
CA SER A 4 -3.71 8.64 9.28
C SER A 4 -4.54 9.55 8.36
N CYS A 5 -5.69 10.04 8.81
CA CYS A 5 -6.53 11.01 8.07
C CYS A 5 -6.33 12.47 8.51
N ASN A 6 -5.30 12.74 9.33
CA ASN A 6 -4.96 14.09 9.78
C ASN A 6 -3.63 14.54 9.13
N LYS A 7 -3.54 15.82 8.77
CA LYS A 7 -2.36 16.44 8.15
C LYS A 7 -1.06 16.20 8.93
N TYR A 8 -1.13 16.14 10.26
CA TYR A 8 0.05 15.93 11.11
C TYR A 8 0.26 14.46 11.47
N GLY A 9 -0.82 13.71 11.68
CA GLY A 9 -0.75 12.30 12.05
C GLY A 9 -0.32 11.39 10.89
N SER A 10 -0.71 11.71 9.65
CA SER A 10 -0.27 11.00 8.45
C SER A 10 1.25 11.01 8.31
N ASN A 11 1.89 12.16 8.51
CA ASN A 11 3.35 12.29 8.52
C ASN A 11 4.03 11.44 9.59
N VAL A 12 3.41 11.30 10.78
CA VAL A 12 3.94 10.44 11.85
C VAL A 12 3.83 8.98 11.44
N VAL A 13 2.70 8.56 10.89
CA VAL A 13 2.51 7.18 10.40
C VAL A 13 3.48 6.87 9.26
N GLU A 14 3.70 7.79 8.33
CA GLU A 14 4.68 7.63 7.25
C GLU A 14 6.11 7.48 7.78
N LYS A 15 6.52 8.32 8.73
CA LYS A 15 7.84 8.20 9.36
C LYS A 15 7.98 6.90 10.15
N CYS A 16 6.96 6.51 10.91
CA CYS A 16 6.97 5.22 11.62
C CYS A 16 7.12 4.06 10.62
N LEU A 17 6.42 4.07 9.49
CA LEU A 17 6.58 3.03 8.46
C LEU A 17 7.99 2.98 7.87
N MET A 18 8.69 4.12 7.77
CA MET A 18 10.06 4.17 7.24
C MET A 18 11.13 3.83 8.29
N GLU A 19 10.92 4.19 9.56
CA GLU A 19 11.96 4.13 10.61
C GLU A 19 11.79 2.96 11.59
N SER A 20 10.61 2.33 11.66
CA SER A 20 10.31 1.29 12.68
C SER A 20 10.90 -0.10 12.40
N GLY A 21 11.48 -0.32 11.22
CA GLY A 21 11.98 -1.63 10.77
C GLY A 21 10.89 -2.52 10.17
N GLU A 22 11.31 -3.54 9.41
CA GLU A 22 10.43 -4.33 8.54
C GLU A 22 9.29 -5.04 9.30
N GLN A 23 9.57 -5.61 10.47
CA GLN A 23 8.58 -6.33 11.27
C GLN A 23 7.51 -5.40 11.86
N ASN A 24 7.92 -4.25 12.41
CA ASN A 24 6.98 -3.28 12.99
C ASN A 24 6.16 -2.59 11.89
N ALA A 25 6.79 -2.25 10.76
CA ALA A 25 6.08 -1.71 9.61
C ALA A 25 5.02 -2.71 9.11
N ALA A 26 5.36 -4.00 9.01
CA ALA A 26 4.40 -5.05 8.66
C ALA A 26 3.21 -5.12 9.63
N GLN A 27 3.44 -5.02 10.94
CA GLN A 27 2.37 -5.00 11.94
C GLN A 27 1.46 -3.77 11.78
N ILE A 28 2.04 -2.57 11.64
CA ILE A 28 1.29 -1.33 11.43
C ILE A 28 0.43 -1.43 10.17
N ILE A 29 0.99 -1.99 9.09
CA ILE A 29 0.26 -2.18 7.83
C ILE A 29 -0.87 -3.19 8.00
N MET A 30 -0.64 -4.31 8.68
CA MET A 30 -1.70 -5.30 8.92
C MET A 30 -2.85 -4.69 9.74
N GLU A 31 -2.55 -3.90 10.77
CA GLU A 31 -3.58 -3.18 11.53
C GLU A 31 -4.34 -2.18 10.65
N LEU A 32 -3.63 -1.50 9.74
CA LEU A 32 -4.22 -0.57 8.79
C LEU A 32 -5.16 -1.29 7.81
N LEU A 33 -4.75 -2.46 7.30
CA LEU A 33 -5.53 -3.31 6.38
C LEU A 33 -6.74 -3.98 7.04
N ASN A 34 -6.61 -4.37 8.31
CA ASN A 34 -7.70 -4.97 9.10
C ASN A 34 -8.83 -3.97 9.40
N ASN A 35 -8.58 -2.67 9.21
CA ASN A 35 -9.61 -1.68 9.39
C ASN A 35 -10.48 -1.54 8.13
N GLN A 36 -11.79 -1.66 8.29
CA GLN A 36 -12.78 -1.55 7.20
C GLN A 36 -12.69 -0.24 6.40
N THR A 37 -12.06 0.80 6.97
CA THR A 37 -11.86 2.11 6.32
C THR A 37 -10.53 2.23 5.56
N ALA A 38 -9.74 1.16 5.41
CA ALA A 38 -8.48 1.16 4.64
C ALA A 38 -8.66 1.66 3.20
N SER A 39 -9.79 1.34 2.58
CA SER A 39 -10.17 1.83 1.25
C SER A 39 -10.38 3.35 1.21
N MET A 40 -10.80 3.97 2.32
CA MET A 40 -10.98 5.43 2.40
C MET A 40 -9.64 6.16 2.36
N LEU A 41 -8.56 5.57 2.89
CA LEU A 41 -7.22 6.17 2.83
C LEU A 41 -6.73 6.37 1.38
N LEU A 42 -7.15 5.51 0.44
CA LEU A 42 -6.84 5.67 -0.98
C LEU A 42 -7.43 6.94 -1.60
N LEU A 43 -8.55 7.40 -1.03
CA LEU A 43 -9.32 8.54 -1.51
C LEU A 43 -9.10 9.80 -0.65
N ASP A 44 -8.37 9.67 0.46
CA ASP A 44 -8.14 10.73 1.43
C ASP A 44 -6.96 11.64 1.00
N PRO A 45 -7.05 12.97 1.16
CA PRO A 45 -5.98 13.92 0.83
C PRO A 45 -4.64 13.69 1.55
N PHE A 46 -4.63 13.01 2.69
CA PHE A 46 -3.43 12.72 3.49
C PHE A 46 -3.15 11.21 3.56
N GLY A 47 -4.19 10.40 3.75
CA GLY A 47 -4.10 8.94 3.84
C GLY A 47 -3.50 8.29 2.59
N ASN A 48 -3.62 8.93 1.43
CA ASN A 48 -3.06 8.42 0.18
C ASN A 48 -1.53 8.31 0.22
N TYR A 49 -0.86 9.19 0.98
CA TYR A 49 0.59 9.15 1.18
C TYR A 49 0.98 8.00 2.10
N VAL A 50 0.18 7.73 3.14
CA VAL A 50 0.37 6.57 4.02
C VAL A 50 0.35 5.26 3.24
N ILE A 51 -0.61 5.07 2.32
CA ILE A 51 -0.68 3.85 1.48
C ILE A 51 0.53 3.75 0.54
N GLN A 52 0.94 4.86 -0.08
CA GLN A 52 2.11 4.86 -0.95
C GLN A 52 3.39 4.53 -0.18
N SER A 53 3.54 5.08 1.03
CA SER A 53 4.67 4.81 1.92
C SER A 53 4.66 3.37 2.42
N ALA A 54 3.49 2.85 2.82
CA ALA A 54 3.30 1.44 3.16
C ALA A 54 3.69 0.50 1.99
N LEU A 55 3.30 0.82 0.76
CA LEU A 55 3.69 0.06 -0.45
C LEU A 55 5.20 0.12 -0.74
N LYS A 56 5.91 1.18 -0.34
CA LYS A 56 7.36 1.30 -0.54
C LYS A 56 8.16 0.44 0.43
N VAL A 57 7.69 0.29 1.67
CA VAL A 57 8.42 -0.40 2.75
C VAL A 57 7.96 -1.85 2.94
N SER A 58 6.76 -2.19 2.48
CA SER A 58 6.21 -3.55 2.61
C SER A 58 6.88 -4.55 1.67
N LYS A 59 6.99 -5.79 2.17
CA LYS A 59 7.42 -6.98 1.43
C LYS A 59 6.52 -8.18 1.79
N GLY A 60 6.69 -9.28 1.05
CA GLY A 60 5.97 -10.53 1.31
C GLY A 60 4.44 -10.41 1.24
N ASP A 61 3.75 -11.15 2.12
CA ASP A 61 2.29 -11.25 2.12
C ASP A 61 1.59 -9.92 2.38
N VAL A 62 2.18 -9.08 3.23
CA VAL A 62 1.61 -7.77 3.59
C VAL A 62 1.63 -6.83 2.39
N HIS A 63 2.67 -6.92 1.55
CA HIS A 63 2.74 -6.19 0.29
C HIS A 63 1.63 -6.65 -0.67
N VAL A 64 1.44 -7.96 -0.82
CA VAL A 64 0.37 -8.53 -1.67
C VAL A 64 -1.00 -8.07 -1.19
N ALA A 65 -1.25 -8.04 0.11
CA ALA A 65 -2.50 -7.57 0.69
C ALA A 65 -2.76 -6.08 0.39
N LEU A 66 -1.73 -5.23 0.46
CA LEU A 66 -1.83 -3.82 0.06
C LEU A 66 -2.12 -3.66 -1.44
N LEU A 67 -1.45 -4.45 -2.30
CA LEU A 67 -1.74 -4.44 -3.73
C LEU A 67 -3.21 -4.80 -3.97
N ASN A 68 -3.69 -5.89 -3.37
CA ASN A 68 -5.08 -6.32 -3.48
C ASN A 68 -6.07 -5.25 -3.02
N LEU A 69 -5.76 -4.51 -1.96
CA LEU A 69 -6.57 -3.37 -1.52
C LEU A 69 -6.69 -2.31 -2.62
N VAL A 70 -5.58 -1.90 -3.24
CA VAL A 70 -5.60 -0.91 -4.33
C VAL A 70 -6.39 -1.42 -5.54
N TRP A 71 -6.14 -2.66 -5.96
CA TRP A 71 -6.79 -3.25 -7.12
C TRP A 71 -8.31 -3.38 -6.94
N LYS A 72 -8.75 -3.91 -5.80
CA LYS A 72 -10.17 -4.07 -5.45
C LYS A 72 -10.92 -2.74 -5.42
N ASN A 73 -10.25 -1.66 -5.02
CA ASN A 73 -10.84 -0.32 -4.92
C ASN A 73 -10.59 0.55 -6.16
N SER A 74 -9.91 0.04 -7.19
CA SER A 74 -9.60 0.80 -8.41
C SER A 74 -10.81 1.45 -9.08
N PRO A 75 -12.03 0.86 -9.12
CA PRO A 75 -13.19 1.52 -9.70
C PRO A 75 -13.59 2.80 -8.95
N MET A 76 -13.52 2.78 -7.61
CA MET A 76 -13.80 3.95 -6.77
C MET A 76 -12.70 5.00 -6.84
N MET A 77 -11.45 4.57 -7.01
CA MET A 77 -10.32 5.49 -7.15
C MET A 77 -10.39 6.29 -8.44
N ARG A 78 -10.93 5.73 -9.53
CA ARG A 78 -11.11 6.42 -10.81
C ARG A 78 -12.11 7.58 -10.75
N SER A 79 -13.04 7.61 -9.79
CA SER A 79 -13.98 8.72 -9.64
C SER A 79 -13.49 9.82 -8.69
N ASN A 80 -12.38 9.61 -7.97
CA ASN A 80 -11.85 10.54 -6.98
C ASN A 80 -10.50 11.16 -7.43
N ILE A 81 -10.28 12.45 -7.16
CA ILE A 81 -9.05 13.17 -7.56
C ILE A 81 -7.77 12.62 -6.90
N TYR A 82 -7.85 12.17 -5.65
CA TYR A 82 -6.72 11.58 -4.91
C TYR A 82 -6.54 10.11 -5.31
N GLY A 83 -7.65 9.38 -5.45
CA GLY A 83 -7.63 8.02 -5.97
C GLY A 83 -6.95 7.92 -7.34
N LYS A 84 -7.25 8.84 -8.27
CA LYS A 84 -6.57 8.93 -9.57
C LYS A 84 -5.07 9.11 -9.44
N LYS A 85 -4.60 9.94 -8.49
CA LYS A 85 -3.17 10.14 -8.25
C LYS A 85 -2.50 8.87 -7.74
N VAL A 86 -3.15 8.16 -6.83
CA VAL A 86 -2.64 6.87 -6.33
C VAL A 86 -2.58 5.85 -7.47
N LEU A 87 -3.62 5.73 -8.30
CA LEU A 87 -3.61 4.84 -9.47
C LEU A 87 -2.48 5.19 -10.45
N ALA A 88 -2.31 6.47 -10.79
CA ALA A 88 -1.24 6.90 -11.69
C ALA A 88 0.16 6.60 -11.12
N TRP A 89 0.34 6.79 -9.80
CA TRP A 89 1.57 6.42 -9.11
C TRP A 89 1.80 4.91 -9.12
N PHE A 90 0.73 4.14 -8.89
CA PHE A 90 0.73 2.69 -8.83
C PHE A 90 1.05 2.06 -10.20
N GLU A 91 0.40 2.53 -11.28
CA GLU A 91 0.67 2.12 -12.66
C GLU A 91 2.12 2.44 -13.08
N LYS A 92 2.64 3.63 -12.69
CA LYS A 92 4.02 4.04 -12.99
C LYS A 92 5.05 3.09 -12.35
N LYS A 93 4.75 2.51 -11.20
CA LYS A 93 5.62 1.56 -10.50
C LYS A 93 5.57 0.14 -11.08
N LYS A 94 4.71 -0.11 -12.08
CA LYS A 94 4.53 -1.43 -12.72
C LYS A 94 4.24 -2.55 -11.70
N PHE A 95 3.48 -2.23 -10.65
CA PHE A 95 3.01 -3.25 -9.73
C PHE A 95 2.17 -4.28 -10.51
N LEU A 96 2.57 -5.55 -10.45
CA LEU A 96 1.91 -6.62 -11.19
C LEU A 96 0.59 -6.96 -10.52
N HIS A 97 -0.49 -7.02 -11.29
CA HIS A 97 -1.77 -7.52 -10.82
C HIS A 97 -1.66 -9.02 -10.52
N PRO A 98 -2.00 -9.51 -9.32
CA PRO A 98 -1.97 -10.94 -9.03
C PRO A 98 -2.95 -11.75 -9.90
N ASP A 99 -3.98 -11.12 -10.47
CA ASP A 99 -4.99 -11.78 -11.31
C ASP A 99 -4.68 -11.80 -12.82
N MET A 100 -3.43 -11.54 -13.23
CA MET A 100 -2.97 -11.76 -14.62
C MET A 100 -2.28 -13.12 -14.76
N HIS A 101 -2.90 -14.17 -14.21
CA HIS A 101 -2.51 -15.55 -14.47
C HIS A 101 -3.07 -16.05 -15.81
N CYS A 102 -2.76 -15.34 -16.89
CA CYS A 102 -2.56 -15.98 -18.18
C CYS A 102 -1.74 -15.04 -19.08
N LYS A 103 -0.51 -15.46 -19.40
CA LYS A 103 0.41 -14.90 -20.40
C LYS A 103 1.36 -13.77 -19.93
N ASN A 104 2.50 -14.24 -19.42
CA ASN A 104 3.84 -13.70 -19.66
C ASN A 104 4.29 -12.36 -19.02
N VAL A 105 5.32 -12.51 -18.16
CA VAL A 105 6.55 -11.68 -18.06
C VAL A 105 6.54 -10.49 -17.08
N ARG A 106 6.89 -10.73 -15.81
CA ARG A 106 8.23 -10.50 -15.17
C ARG A 106 8.15 -10.85 -13.68
N ARG A 107 9.14 -11.60 -13.18
CA ARG A 107 9.19 -12.06 -11.79
C ARG A 107 9.45 -10.89 -10.84
N TYR A 108 8.72 -10.82 -9.74
CA TYR A 108 9.26 -10.24 -8.51
C TYR A 108 10.46 -11.12 -8.10
N PRO A 109 11.63 -10.54 -7.76
CA PRO A 109 12.72 -11.33 -7.20
C PRO A 109 12.29 -11.81 -5.81
N HIS A 110 11.95 -13.09 -5.72
CA HIS A 110 11.74 -13.81 -4.48
C HIS A 110 12.93 -14.76 -4.29
N GLU A 111 14.09 -14.20 -3.98
CA GLU A 111 15.34 -14.84 -3.52
C GLU A 111 16.09 -13.64 -2.91
N ASP A 112 16.40 -13.47 -1.63
CA ASP A 112 16.77 -14.34 -0.52
C ASP A 112 16.32 -13.62 0.76
N PHE A 113 15.87 -14.34 1.79
CA PHE A 113 16.28 -14.15 3.20
C PHE A 113 15.49 -15.11 4.08
N LEU A 114 15.79 -16.40 3.88
CA LEU A 114 15.68 -17.42 4.91
C LEU A 114 17.03 -18.14 4.90
N GLN A 115 18.07 -17.53 5.49
CA GLN A 115 19.11 -18.28 6.21
C GLN A 115 20.04 -17.36 7.04
N GLN A 116 19.72 -17.17 8.32
CA GLN A 116 20.54 -17.59 9.48
C GLN A 116 19.93 -17.07 10.78
#